data_AF-A0A8J4WCX2-F1
#
_entry.id   AF-A0A8J4WCX2-F1
#
_cell.length_a   1.000
_cell.length_b   1.000
_cell.length_c   1.000
_cell.angle_alpha   90.00
_cell.angle_beta   90.00
_cell.angle_gamma   90.00
#
_symmetry.space_group_name_H-M   'P 1'
#
loop_
_entity.id
_entity.type
_entity.pdbx_description
1 polymer ?
#
loop_
_entity_poly.entity_id
_entity_poly.type
_entity_poly.pdbx_seq_one_letter_code
_entity_poly.pdbx_strand_id
1 'polypeptide(L)'
;MSILVHGDASFCGQGVVYETFHLSDLPSYSTHGTVHIVVNNQIGFTTDPRMARSSPYCTDVARVTNSLILHVNADDPEAVTRVAQVAAEWRSEFSKDVVIDLVCYRRSGHNEMDEPMFTQPLMYKRIRRQPTALDQYSKKLINEGVVTEEEHKNEIAKYDKICEDAYELAKKQTVTFNRAWIDSPWHGFFENKDPMHLPNTGVESSVLEHIGHVISEPPEGMVIHPGLKRTLKERREFCEQRVANWALGELFAYGSLLREGYHVRLSGQDVERGTFSHRHAVLHDQDVDKKVYVPMNNLFPSQAPFTVCNSSLSEYGVMGFELGYSLTNPNSLIIWEAQFGDFNNTAQCVIDQFISSGQQKWVRQSGIVLLLPHGYEGMGPEHSSARIERFLQMSSDDENHVPVFGDQFMMQQLHEINWIVANCSTPANFFHILRRQILLPFRKPLIVFTPKSLLRHPDAKSPFEDMLPGSEFKRYLPEIGVASQNTENVKKLILCSGKVYYDLVKERNAIGLDSDIAISRVEQLTPFPYDLVKADLERYPNAMIQWVQEEHKNMGAWSYVQPRINHLISIALPDRRHNKISYAGRQVSASTAAGHKAMHLMEVSLFMKQALSVN
;
A
#
# COMPACT_ATOMS: atom_id res chain seq x y z
N MET A 1 4.85 21.64 -10.65
CA MET A 1 4.46 22.55 -9.55
C MET A 1 3.21 21.98 -8.91
N SER A 2 3.21 21.76 -7.60
CA SER A 2 2.02 21.26 -6.88
C SER A 2 1.22 22.44 -6.33
N ILE A 3 -0.11 22.34 -6.38
CA ILE A 3 -1.05 23.26 -5.73
C ILE A 3 -2.00 22.44 -4.87
N LEU A 4 -2.11 22.80 -3.59
CA LEU A 4 -3.03 22.15 -2.65
C LEU A 4 -4.06 23.16 -2.15
N VAL A 5 -5.34 22.81 -2.22
CA VAL A 5 -6.45 23.66 -1.77
C VAL A 5 -7.08 23.06 -0.52
N HIS A 6 -7.32 23.90 0.48
CA HIS A 6 -7.77 23.49 1.81
C HIS A 6 -8.94 24.35 2.28
N GLY A 7 -9.75 23.83 3.21
CA GLY A 7 -10.62 24.65 4.05
C GLY A 7 -9.89 25.04 5.34
N ASP A 8 -10.25 26.17 5.95
CA ASP A 8 -9.57 26.66 7.17
C ASP A 8 -9.60 25.65 8.32
N ALA A 9 -10.77 25.05 8.58
CA ALA A 9 -10.92 24.12 9.70
C ALA A 9 -10.18 22.79 9.47
N SER A 10 -10.18 22.25 8.25
CA SER A 10 -9.47 21.01 7.94
C SER A 10 -7.96 21.21 7.91
N PHE A 11 -7.50 22.36 7.42
CA PHE A 11 -6.07 22.70 7.35
C PHE A 11 -5.40 22.70 8.73
N CYS A 12 -6.07 23.26 9.76
CA CYS A 12 -5.52 23.30 11.11
C CYS A 12 -5.88 22.10 12.00
N GLY A 13 -6.89 21.31 11.62
CA GLY A 13 -7.41 20.21 12.45
C GLY A 13 -6.91 18.82 12.07
N GLN A 14 -6.43 18.61 10.84
CA GLN A 14 -6.01 17.29 10.36
C GLN A 14 -4.50 17.10 10.47
N GLY A 15 -4.06 16.08 11.23
CA GLY A 15 -2.64 15.80 11.47
C GLY A 15 -1.81 15.53 10.20
N VAL A 16 -2.44 14.97 9.16
CA VAL A 16 -1.77 14.71 7.87
C VAL A 16 -1.27 15.98 7.17
N VAL A 17 -1.87 17.15 7.47
CA VAL A 17 -1.38 18.44 6.95
C VAL A 17 0.01 18.74 7.52
N TYR A 18 0.19 18.56 8.82
CA TYR A 18 1.49 18.68 9.48
C TYR A 18 2.49 17.65 8.92
N GLU A 19 2.08 16.39 8.83
CA GLU A 19 2.96 15.33 8.30
C GLU A 19 3.44 15.66 6.87
N THR A 20 2.55 16.18 6.01
CA THR A 20 2.89 16.56 4.63
C THR A 20 3.84 17.74 4.57
N PHE A 21 3.64 18.78 5.39
CA PHE A 21 4.61 19.88 5.51
C PHE A 21 5.98 19.35 5.94
N HIS A 22 6.01 18.43 6.90
CA HIS A 22 7.26 17.85 7.38
C HIS A 22 8.05 17.07 6.31
N LEU A 23 7.38 16.60 5.24
CA LEU A 23 8.03 15.96 4.10
C LEU A 23 8.66 16.96 3.09
N SER A 24 8.22 18.22 3.08
CA SER A 24 8.50 19.20 2.01
C SER A 24 9.99 19.42 1.71
N ASP A 25 10.86 19.28 2.70
CA ASP A 25 12.31 19.49 2.58
C ASP A 25 13.13 18.19 2.73
N LEU A 26 12.48 17.05 2.91
CA LEU A 26 13.20 15.78 3.02
C LEU A 26 13.73 15.34 1.65
N PRO A 27 14.99 14.91 1.51
CA PRO A 27 15.64 14.70 0.21
C PRO A 27 14.88 13.78 -0.77
N SER A 28 14.19 12.77 -0.26
CA SER A 28 13.47 11.77 -1.08
C SER A 28 11.96 12.00 -1.19
N TYR A 29 11.45 13.11 -0.63
CA TYR A 29 10.03 13.47 -0.63
C TYR A 29 9.77 14.90 -1.12
N SER A 30 10.79 15.76 -1.14
CA SER A 30 10.62 17.15 -1.56
C SER A 30 10.05 17.25 -2.97
N THR A 31 9.01 18.07 -3.11
CA THR A 31 8.43 18.46 -4.40
C THR A 31 8.95 19.82 -4.87
N HIS A 32 10.02 20.31 -4.23
CA HIS A 32 10.61 21.65 -4.44
C HIS A 32 9.57 22.76 -4.24
N GLY A 33 8.85 22.70 -3.11
CA GLY A 33 7.85 23.67 -2.73
C GLY A 33 6.47 23.47 -3.37
N THR A 34 5.44 23.60 -2.55
CA THR A 34 4.02 23.52 -2.89
C THR A 34 3.33 24.86 -2.62
N VAL A 35 2.42 25.27 -3.49
CA VAL A 35 1.56 26.43 -3.24
C VAL A 35 0.28 25.94 -2.55
N HIS A 36 0.04 26.39 -1.33
CA HIS A 36 -1.16 26.07 -0.56
C HIS A 36 -2.13 27.23 -0.63
N ILE A 37 -3.40 26.95 -0.92
CA ILE A 37 -4.48 27.94 -0.87
C ILE A 37 -5.46 27.48 0.21
N VAL A 38 -5.61 28.27 1.25
CA VAL A 38 -6.61 28.02 2.31
C VAL A 38 -7.80 28.92 2.04
N VAL A 39 -8.93 28.32 1.67
CA VAL A 39 -10.22 29.02 1.53
C VAL A 39 -10.78 29.23 2.92
N ASN A 40 -10.37 30.33 3.54
CA ASN A 40 -10.71 30.68 4.90
C ASN A 40 -12.02 31.45 4.96
N ASN A 41 -13.11 30.68 4.87
CA ASN A 41 -14.47 31.20 4.98
C ASN A 41 -14.90 31.44 6.44
N GLN A 42 -13.96 31.24 7.38
CA GLN A 42 -14.10 31.48 8.81
C GLN A 42 -15.14 30.59 9.50
N ILE A 43 -15.43 29.38 8.96
CA ILE A 43 -16.38 28.45 9.58
C ILE A 43 -16.21 26.99 9.07
N GLY A 44 -15.98 26.06 9.99
CA GLY A 44 -15.96 24.62 9.71
C GLY A 44 -17.31 23.97 10.03
N PHE A 45 -18.14 23.68 9.02
CA PHE A 45 -19.53 23.25 9.21
C PHE A 45 -20.33 24.29 10.03
N THR A 46 -20.49 24.08 11.34
CA THR A 46 -21.11 24.98 12.33
C THR A 46 -20.11 25.46 13.41
N THR A 47 -18.82 25.14 13.26
CA THR A 47 -17.79 25.41 14.27
C THR A 47 -17.06 26.71 13.95
N ASP A 48 -17.09 27.65 14.90
CA ASP A 48 -16.37 28.92 14.79
C ASP A 48 -14.83 28.73 14.88
N PRO A 49 -14.03 29.60 14.25
CA PRO A 49 -12.57 29.60 14.31
C PRO A 49 -11.99 29.49 15.72
N ARG A 50 -12.62 30.16 16.69
CA ARG A 50 -12.22 30.17 18.11
C ARG A 50 -12.36 28.81 18.81
N MET A 51 -13.13 27.89 18.22
CA MET A 51 -13.34 26.52 18.69
C MET A 51 -12.64 25.49 17.80
N ALA A 52 -12.14 25.90 16.62
CA ALA A 52 -11.53 25.00 15.63
C ALA A 52 -10.01 24.87 15.76
N ARG A 53 -9.34 25.80 16.46
CA ARG A 53 -7.87 25.85 16.59
C ARG A 53 -7.42 26.58 17.84
N SER A 54 -6.15 26.38 18.20
CA SER A 54 -5.50 26.97 19.39
C SER A 54 -4.57 28.15 19.07
N SER A 55 -4.55 28.63 17.83
CA SER A 55 -3.73 29.76 17.39
C SER A 55 -4.56 30.77 16.58
N PRO A 56 -4.09 32.01 16.40
CA PRO A 56 -4.86 33.05 15.71
C PRO A 56 -5.25 32.69 14.27
N TYR A 57 -4.33 32.12 13.49
CA TYR A 57 -4.54 31.83 12.07
C TYR A 57 -4.68 30.34 11.81
N CYS A 58 -5.56 29.96 10.88
CA CYS A 58 -5.66 28.56 10.44
C CYS A 58 -4.35 28.09 9.78
N THR A 59 -3.55 29.01 9.27
CA THR A 59 -2.30 28.75 8.57
C THR A 59 -1.08 28.55 9.47
N ASP A 60 -1.22 28.70 10.79
CA ASP A 60 -0.07 28.60 11.71
C ASP A 60 0.57 27.19 11.72
N VAL A 61 -0.13 26.16 11.26
CA VAL A 61 0.44 24.81 11.06
C VAL A 61 1.64 24.83 10.09
N ALA A 62 1.66 25.74 9.11
CA ALA A 62 2.74 25.86 8.14
C ALA A 62 4.02 26.49 8.71
N ARG A 63 3.97 27.04 9.93
CA ARG A 63 5.16 27.59 10.60
C ARG A 63 6.16 26.53 11.00
N VAL A 64 5.75 25.26 11.08
CA VAL A 64 6.61 24.13 11.46
C VAL A 64 7.78 23.94 10.50
N THR A 65 7.63 24.38 9.25
CA THR A 65 8.67 24.40 8.20
C THR A 65 9.11 25.81 7.81
N ASN A 66 8.71 26.83 8.56
CA ASN A 66 8.95 28.24 8.24
C ASN A 66 8.47 28.65 6.83
N SER A 67 7.37 28.07 6.35
CA SER A 67 6.78 28.42 5.05
C SER A 67 6.29 29.87 5.03
N LEU A 68 6.38 30.54 3.88
CA LEU A 68 5.84 31.89 3.71
C LEU A 68 4.30 31.85 3.83
N ILE A 69 3.71 32.75 4.63
CA ILE A 69 2.26 32.87 4.80
C ILE A 69 1.82 34.26 4.36
N LEU A 70 0.89 34.31 3.41
CA LEU A 70 0.33 35.54 2.85
C LEU A 70 -1.17 35.58 3.14
N HIS A 71 -1.61 36.51 3.97
CA HIS A 71 -3.04 36.72 4.25
C HIS A 71 -3.60 37.78 3.31
N VAL A 72 -4.73 37.50 2.67
CA VAL A 72 -5.34 38.41 1.71
C VAL A 72 -6.86 38.42 1.84
N ASN A 73 -7.46 39.60 1.71
CA ASN A 73 -8.90 39.78 1.70
C ASN A 73 -9.46 39.34 0.34
N ALA A 74 -10.37 38.36 0.33
CA ALA A 74 -10.96 37.84 -0.89
C ALA A 74 -11.91 38.83 -1.60
N ASP A 75 -12.37 39.88 -0.92
CA ASP A 75 -13.16 40.96 -1.53
C ASP A 75 -12.28 41.95 -2.34
N ASP A 76 -10.95 41.76 -2.40
CA ASP A 76 -10.01 42.51 -3.25
C ASP A 76 -9.31 41.59 -4.27
N PRO A 77 -9.90 41.38 -5.46
CA PRO A 77 -9.34 40.46 -6.48
C PRO A 77 -7.95 40.87 -7.00
N GLU A 78 -7.62 42.15 -7.01
CA GLU A 78 -6.30 42.65 -7.45
C GLU A 78 -5.22 42.26 -6.44
N ALA A 79 -5.49 42.45 -5.14
CA ALA A 79 -4.58 42.01 -4.08
C ALA A 79 -4.42 40.48 -4.07
N VAL A 80 -5.50 39.72 -4.28
CA VAL A 80 -5.44 38.25 -4.41
C VAL A 80 -4.52 37.85 -5.57
N THR A 81 -4.68 38.50 -6.73
CA THR A 81 -3.81 38.27 -7.91
C THR A 81 -2.35 38.59 -7.58
N ARG A 82 -2.09 39.70 -6.89
CA ARG A 82 -0.73 40.08 -6.49
C ARG A 82 -0.09 39.05 -5.55
N VAL A 83 -0.84 38.58 -4.55
CA VAL A 83 -0.38 37.56 -3.60
C VAL A 83 -0.12 36.22 -4.30
N ALA A 84 -0.96 35.84 -5.27
CA ALA A 84 -0.74 34.64 -6.08
C ALA A 84 0.54 34.74 -6.92
N GLN A 85 0.84 35.91 -7.50
CA GLN A 85 2.11 36.15 -8.21
C GLN A 85 3.30 36.00 -7.27
N VAL A 86 3.27 36.65 -6.10
CA VAL A 86 4.35 36.55 -5.10
C VAL A 86 4.54 35.11 -4.63
N ALA A 87 3.47 34.35 -4.43
CA ALA A 87 3.56 32.95 -4.06
C ALA A 87 4.23 32.09 -5.16
N ALA A 88 3.85 32.31 -6.42
CA ALA A 88 4.47 31.61 -7.56
C ALA A 88 5.96 31.96 -7.70
N GLU A 89 6.31 33.25 -7.57
CA GLU A 89 7.69 33.74 -7.57
C GLU A 89 8.50 33.15 -6.42
N TRP A 90 7.97 33.17 -5.19
CA TRP A 90 8.61 32.58 -4.00
C TRP A 90 8.91 31.10 -4.20
N ARG A 91 7.92 30.32 -4.65
CA ARG A 91 8.09 28.88 -4.87
C ARG A 91 9.12 28.64 -5.97
N SER A 92 9.14 29.45 -7.03
CA SER A 92 10.11 29.32 -8.13
C SER A 92 11.54 29.66 -7.69
N GLU A 93 11.72 30.73 -6.93
CA GLU A 93 13.03 31.22 -6.48
C GLU A 93 13.61 30.34 -5.37
N PHE A 94 12.81 30.01 -4.37
CA PHE A 94 13.31 29.37 -3.14
C PHE A 94 13.05 27.86 -3.10
N SER A 95 12.19 27.31 -3.98
CA SER A 95 11.79 25.90 -3.93
C SER A 95 11.20 25.47 -2.58
N LYS A 96 10.48 26.39 -1.92
CA LYS A 96 9.84 26.19 -0.61
C LYS A 96 8.33 26.34 -0.70
N ASP A 97 7.65 25.72 0.26
CA ASP A 97 6.21 25.87 0.42
C ASP A 97 5.82 27.33 0.72
N VAL A 98 4.64 27.71 0.22
CA VAL A 98 4.02 29.01 0.48
C VAL A 98 2.52 28.82 0.65
N VAL A 99 1.94 29.54 1.60
CA VAL A 99 0.52 29.46 1.95
C VAL A 99 -0.15 30.80 1.72
N ILE A 100 -1.22 30.77 0.94
CA ILE A 100 -2.15 31.88 0.76
C ILE A 100 -3.36 31.63 1.65
N ASP A 101 -3.54 32.46 2.68
CA ASP A 101 -4.75 32.51 3.48
C ASP A 101 -5.75 33.46 2.81
N LEU A 102 -6.69 32.89 2.05
CA LEU A 102 -7.73 33.64 1.35
C LEU A 102 -8.90 33.86 2.29
N VAL A 103 -8.89 34.99 3.01
CA VAL A 103 -9.90 35.33 4.01
C VAL A 103 -11.18 35.77 3.31
N CYS A 104 -12.22 34.95 3.39
CA CYS A 104 -13.50 35.13 2.73
C CYS A 104 -14.68 34.84 3.67
N TYR A 105 -15.85 34.52 3.12
CA TYR A 105 -17.03 34.09 3.85
C TYR A 105 -17.81 33.05 3.04
N ARG A 106 -18.61 32.22 3.73
CA ARG A 106 -19.52 31.26 3.08
C ARG A 106 -20.90 31.88 2.94
N ARG A 107 -21.38 32.09 1.70
CA ARG A 107 -22.66 32.77 1.44
C ARG A 107 -23.87 32.02 2.00
N SER A 108 -23.90 30.70 1.83
CA SER A 108 -24.96 29.79 2.25
C SER A 108 -24.54 28.97 3.48
N GLY A 109 -25.38 28.02 3.91
CA GLY A 109 -25.00 26.99 4.90
C GLY A 109 -23.83 26.12 4.46
N HIS A 110 -23.49 25.07 5.23
CA HIS A 110 -22.38 24.18 4.84
C HIS A 110 -22.64 23.48 3.50
N ASN A 111 -23.92 23.16 3.28
CA ASN A 111 -24.50 22.92 1.97
C ASN A 111 -25.66 23.91 1.77
N GLU A 112 -26.19 24.01 0.56
CA GLU A 112 -27.19 25.01 0.17
C GLU A 112 -28.55 24.84 0.86
N MET A 113 -28.81 23.65 1.43
CA MET A 113 -30.05 23.32 2.13
C MET A 113 -29.96 23.49 3.66
N ASP A 114 -28.75 23.71 4.17
CA ASP A 114 -28.48 23.86 5.61
C ASP A 114 -28.75 25.30 6.07
N GLU A 115 -29.39 25.48 7.24
CA GLU A 115 -29.72 26.80 7.79
C GLU A 115 -28.66 27.24 8.83
N PRO A 116 -27.70 28.09 8.44
CA PRO A 116 -26.57 28.44 9.29
C PRO A 116 -26.93 29.40 10.42
N MET A 117 -28.08 30.09 10.36
CA MET A 117 -28.47 31.01 11.43
C MET A 117 -28.80 30.31 12.75
N PHE A 118 -29.01 29.00 12.75
CA PHE A 118 -29.19 28.24 13.99
C PHE A 118 -27.96 28.29 14.91
N THR A 119 -26.76 28.44 14.35
CA THR A 119 -25.50 28.40 15.09
C THR A 119 -24.66 29.68 14.91
N GLN A 120 -24.70 30.33 13.74
CA GLN A 120 -23.96 31.58 13.44
C GLN A 120 -24.85 32.78 13.06
N PRO A 121 -25.86 33.16 13.88
CA PRO A 121 -26.84 34.18 13.50
C PRO A 121 -26.23 35.57 13.25
N LEU A 122 -25.21 35.99 14.02
CA LEU A 122 -24.60 37.31 13.86
C LEU A 122 -23.73 37.40 12.60
N MET A 123 -22.94 36.35 12.32
CA MET A 123 -22.13 36.25 11.12
C MET A 123 -23.03 36.31 9.87
N TYR A 124 -24.09 35.50 9.84
CA TYR A 124 -24.97 35.45 8.68
C TYR A 124 -25.88 36.67 8.53
N LYS A 125 -26.23 37.38 9.61
CA LYS A 125 -26.85 38.72 9.51
C LYS A 125 -25.94 39.73 8.78
N ARG A 126 -24.61 39.64 8.96
CA ARG A 126 -23.65 40.48 8.24
C ARG A 126 -23.48 40.02 6.81
N ILE A 127 -23.28 38.71 6.57
CA ILE A 127 -23.13 38.14 5.23
C ILE A 127 -24.33 38.47 4.34
N ARG A 128 -25.57 38.36 4.86
CA ARG A 128 -26.79 38.73 4.09
C ARG A 128 -26.83 40.18 3.62
N ARG A 129 -26.07 41.08 4.26
CA ARG A 129 -25.96 42.51 3.88
C ARG A 129 -24.70 42.81 3.05
N GLN A 130 -23.76 41.87 2.96
CA GLN A 130 -22.49 42.04 2.26
C GLN A 130 -22.70 41.87 0.75
N PRO A 131 -22.41 42.90 -0.08
CA PRO A 131 -22.38 42.76 -1.55
C PRO A 131 -21.37 41.68 -1.97
N THR A 132 -21.61 40.99 -3.08
CA THR A 132 -20.68 39.95 -3.54
C THR A 132 -19.35 40.57 -3.99
N ALA A 133 -18.25 39.80 -3.96
CA ALA A 133 -16.97 40.27 -4.47
C ALA A 133 -17.05 40.71 -5.94
N LEU A 134 -17.86 40.00 -6.75
CA LEU A 134 -18.15 40.38 -8.14
C LEU A 134 -18.85 41.73 -8.22
N ASP A 135 -19.89 41.98 -7.43
CA ASP A 135 -20.61 43.26 -7.40
C ASP A 135 -19.71 44.42 -6.95
N GLN A 136 -18.85 44.18 -5.97
CA GLN A 136 -17.92 45.21 -5.46
C GLN A 136 -16.91 45.57 -6.53
N TYR A 137 -16.29 44.57 -7.15
CA TYR A 137 -15.23 44.78 -8.13
C TYR A 137 -15.75 45.31 -9.46
N SER A 138 -16.91 44.84 -9.94
CA SER A 138 -17.52 45.38 -11.15
C SER A 138 -17.88 46.86 -11.00
N LYS A 139 -18.45 47.26 -9.85
CA LYS A 139 -18.72 48.68 -9.55
C LYS A 139 -17.45 49.52 -9.52
N LYS A 140 -16.36 49.01 -8.94
CA LYS A 140 -15.06 49.69 -8.95
C LYS A 140 -14.61 49.95 -10.39
N LEU A 141 -14.55 48.91 -11.22
CA LEU A 141 -14.06 49.02 -12.61
C LEU A 141 -14.95 49.92 -13.48
N ILE A 142 -16.27 49.92 -13.25
CA ILE A 142 -17.20 50.83 -13.94
C ILE A 142 -16.94 52.28 -13.53
N ASN A 143 -16.77 52.54 -12.22
CA ASN A 143 -16.47 53.88 -11.72
C ASN A 143 -15.11 54.40 -12.21
N GLU A 144 -14.14 53.50 -12.41
CA GLU A 144 -12.82 53.82 -12.96
C GLU A 144 -12.82 53.94 -14.49
N GLY A 145 -13.92 53.60 -15.15
CA GLY A 145 -14.06 53.65 -16.61
C GLY A 145 -13.29 52.56 -17.35
N VAL A 146 -12.85 51.51 -16.66
CA VAL A 146 -12.13 50.36 -17.25
C VAL A 146 -13.09 49.47 -18.05
N VAL A 147 -14.34 49.34 -17.58
CA VAL A 147 -15.43 48.64 -18.26
C VAL A 147 -16.71 49.46 -18.17
N THR A 148 -17.61 49.28 -19.13
CA THR A 148 -18.94 49.91 -19.15
C THR A 148 -19.99 49.02 -18.47
N GLU A 149 -21.12 49.60 -18.05
CA GLU A 149 -22.25 48.81 -17.54
C GLU A 149 -22.79 47.80 -18.55
N GLU A 150 -22.75 48.14 -19.84
CA GLU A 150 -23.22 47.28 -20.92
C GLU A 150 -22.30 46.07 -21.10
N GLU A 151 -20.97 46.28 -21.10
CA GLU A 151 -20.00 45.18 -21.17
C GLU A 151 -20.15 44.21 -19.98
N HIS A 152 -20.30 44.72 -18.76
CA HIS A 152 -20.54 43.88 -17.58
C HIS A 152 -21.82 43.04 -17.70
N LYS A 153 -22.94 43.64 -18.11
CA LYS A 153 -24.22 42.91 -18.33
C LYS A 153 -24.08 41.85 -19.41
N ASN A 154 -23.41 42.18 -20.50
CA ASN A 154 -23.19 41.25 -21.61
C ASN A 154 -22.32 40.07 -21.20
N GLU A 155 -21.29 40.26 -20.38
CA GLU A 155 -20.44 39.15 -19.90
C GLU A 155 -21.19 38.21 -18.96
N ILE A 156 -22.04 38.72 -18.06
CA ILE A 156 -22.93 37.89 -17.23
C ILE A 156 -23.87 37.06 -18.13
N ALA A 157 -24.58 37.72 -19.05
CA ALA A 157 -25.52 37.03 -19.94
C ALA A 157 -24.84 35.96 -20.81
N LYS A 158 -23.59 36.21 -21.22
CA LYS A 158 -22.77 35.25 -21.95
C LYS A 158 -22.43 34.04 -21.08
N TYR A 159 -22.04 34.22 -19.82
CA TYR A 159 -21.76 33.10 -18.92
C TYR A 159 -23.01 32.27 -18.62
N ASP A 160 -24.15 32.92 -18.39
CA ASP A 160 -25.44 32.24 -18.19
C ASP A 160 -25.82 31.41 -19.42
N LYS A 161 -25.62 31.97 -20.63
CA LYS A 161 -25.84 31.24 -21.88
C LYS A 161 -24.92 30.02 -22.02
N ILE A 162 -23.65 30.12 -21.63
CA ILE A 162 -22.74 28.96 -21.60
C ILE A 162 -23.29 27.86 -20.70
N CYS A 163 -23.81 28.22 -19.52
CA CYS A 163 -24.40 27.26 -18.58
C CYS A 163 -25.67 26.60 -19.15
N GLU A 164 -26.56 27.39 -19.75
CA GLU A 164 -27.79 26.90 -20.37
C GLU A 164 -27.52 25.98 -21.57
N ASP A 165 -26.62 26.39 -22.47
CA ASP A 165 -26.22 25.59 -23.63
C ASP A 165 -25.59 24.26 -23.18
N ALA A 166 -24.75 24.28 -22.13
CA ALA A 166 -24.16 23.09 -21.54
C ALA A 166 -25.21 22.17 -20.90
N TYR A 167 -26.21 22.72 -20.20
CA TYR A 167 -27.33 21.98 -19.63
C TYR A 167 -28.18 21.30 -20.71
N GLU A 168 -28.52 22.02 -21.78
CA GLU A 168 -29.24 21.46 -22.93
C GLU A 168 -28.43 20.39 -23.68
N LEU A 169 -27.11 20.54 -23.75
CA LEU A 169 -26.24 19.51 -24.30
C LEU A 169 -26.19 18.26 -23.42
N ALA A 170 -26.11 18.44 -22.09
CA ALA A 170 -26.07 17.34 -21.13
C ALA A 170 -27.36 16.48 -21.20
N LYS A 171 -28.53 17.09 -21.41
CA LYS A 171 -29.80 16.36 -21.63
C LYS A 171 -29.77 15.42 -22.83
N LYS A 172 -28.93 15.71 -23.83
CA LYS A 172 -28.79 14.91 -25.05
C LYS A 172 -27.75 13.80 -24.92
N GLN A 173 -26.91 13.81 -23.87
CA GLN A 173 -25.94 12.76 -23.65
C GLN A 173 -26.61 11.52 -23.07
N THR A 174 -26.46 10.39 -23.76
CA THR A 174 -27.02 9.08 -23.36
C THR A 174 -25.98 8.10 -22.84
N VAL A 175 -24.70 8.46 -22.93
CA VAL A 175 -23.56 7.61 -22.55
C VAL A 175 -22.51 8.45 -21.84
N THR A 176 -22.02 7.95 -20.70
CA THR A 176 -20.91 8.53 -19.95
C THR A 176 -19.64 7.71 -20.17
N PHE A 177 -18.52 8.38 -20.45
CA PHE A 177 -17.22 7.74 -20.60
C PHE A 177 -16.30 8.13 -19.44
N ASN A 178 -16.05 7.21 -18.51
CA ASN A 178 -15.17 7.47 -17.36
C ASN A 178 -13.74 7.89 -17.76
N ARG A 179 -13.27 7.51 -18.96
CA ARG A 179 -11.99 7.94 -19.53
C ARG A 179 -11.80 9.45 -19.62
N ALA A 180 -12.88 10.23 -19.72
CA ALA A 180 -12.80 11.69 -19.76
C ALA A 180 -12.31 12.29 -18.42
N TRP A 181 -12.35 11.53 -17.34
CA TRP A 181 -11.93 11.94 -15.99
C TRP A 181 -10.60 11.32 -15.55
N ILE A 182 -10.00 10.48 -16.41
CA ILE A 182 -8.73 9.83 -16.12
C ILE A 182 -7.62 10.70 -16.72
N ASP A 183 -7.11 11.64 -15.94
CA ASP A 183 -5.81 12.28 -16.23
C ASP A 183 -4.69 11.32 -15.83
N SER A 184 -4.56 10.20 -16.56
CA SER A 184 -3.53 9.20 -16.30
C SER A 184 -2.31 9.46 -17.19
N PRO A 185 -1.12 9.67 -16.60
CA PRO A 185 0.12 9.82 -17.37
C PRO A 185 0.60 8.51 -18.02
N TRP A 186 -0.22 7.44 -18.05
CA TRP A 186 0.16 6.10 -18.53
C TRP A 186 -0.04 5.94 -20.04
N HIS A 187 0.43 6.91 -20.82
CA HIS A 187 0.38 6.85 -22.28
C HIS A 187 1.08 5.60 -22.80
N GLY A 188 0.44 4.86 -23.72
CA GLY A 188 0.99 3.65 -24.32
C GLY A 188 1.06 2.42 -23.43
N PHE A 189 0.82 2.52 -22.11
CA PHE A 189 1.03 1.38 -21.20
C PHE A 189 0.13 0.19 -21.50
N PHE A 190 -1.11 0.42 -21.91
CA PHE A 190 -2.09 -0.62 -22.24
C PHE A 190 -2.04 -1.03 -23.71
N GLU A 191 -1.27 -0.34 -24.55
CA GLU A 191 -1.14 -0.68 -25.97
C GLU A 191 -0.34 -1.98 -26.13
N ASN A 192 -0.80 -2.85 -27.03
CA ASN A 192 -0.14 -4.13 -27.35
C ASN A 192 0.02 -5.10 -26.16
N LYS A 193 -0.77 -4.95 -25.10
CA LYS A 193 -0.81 -5.89 -23.97
C LYS A 193 -2.10 -6.69 -23.99
N ASP A 194 -1.97 -8.01 -23.91
CA ASP A 194 -3.09 -8.88 -23.59
C ASP A 194 -3.31 -8.87 -22.07
N PRO A 195 -4.45 -8.35 -21.56
CA PRO A 195 -4.72 -8.32 -20.13
C PRO A 195 -4.80 -9.73 -19.51
N MET A 196 -5.02 -10.77 -20.32
CA MET A 196 -5.19 -12.15 -19.87
C MET A 196 -3.91 -13.00 -19.98
N HIS A 197 -2.80 -12.40 -20.39
CA HIS A 197 -1.50 -13.09 -20.42
C HIS A 197 -0.68 -12.78 -19.15
N LEU A 198 -0.22 -13.81 -18.45
CA LEU A 198 0.75 -13.67 -17.37
C LEU A 198 2.18 -13.85 -17.91
N PRO A 199 3.05 -12.83 -17.84
CA PRO A 199 4.45 -13.01 -18.24
C PRO A 199 5.24 -13.84 -17.24
N ASN A 200 6.28 -14.52 -17.75
CA ASN A 200 7.23 -15.28 -16.93
C ASN A 200 8.00 -14.35 -15.98
N THR A 201 8.17 -14.77 -14.73
CA THR A 201 8.85 -13.98 -13.70
C THR A 201 10.23 -14.53 -13.35
N GLY A 202 10.63 -15.69 -13.87
CA GLY A 202 12.00 -16.20 -13.72
C GLY A 202 13.02 -15.39 -14.50
N VAL A 203 14.30 -15.50 -14.12
CA VAL A 203 15.42 -14.77 -14.74
C VAL A 203 16.62 -15.68 -14.96
N GLU A 204 17.47 -15.34 -15.93
CA GLU A 204 18.70 -16.11 -16.21
C GLU A 204 19.59 -16.25 -14.97
N SER A 205 20.21 -17.44 -14.79
CA SER A 205 21.07 -17.73 -13.63
C SER A 205 22.21 -16.72 -13.47
N SER A 206 22.78 -16.28 -14.59
CA SER A 206 23.85 -15.27 -14.62
C SER A 206 23.42 -13.92 -14.05
N VAL A 207 22.12 -13.58 -14.10
CA VAL A 207 21.58 -12.36 -13.49
C VAL A 207 21.66 -12.47 -11.96
N LEU A 208 21.21 -13.59 -11.39
CA LEU A 208 21.19 -13.83 -9.94
C LEU A 208 22.60 -13.89 -9.38
N GLU A 209 23.49 -14.62 -10.06
CA GLU A 209 24.90 -14.73 -9.70
C GLU A 209 25.60 -13.36 -9.69
N HIS A 210 25.38 -12.56 -10.74
CA HIS A 210 25.96 -11.22 -10.83
C HIS A 210 25.45 -10.29 -9.73
N ILE A 211 24.13 -10.23 -9.53
CA ILE A 211 23.54 -9.41 -8.45
C ILE A 211 24.11 -9.85 -7.11
N GLY A 212 24.11 -11.16 -6.84
CA GLY A 212 24.60 -11.76 -5.60
C GLY A 212 26.05 -11.39 -5.32
N HIS A 213 26.91 -11.40 -6.33
CA HIS A 213 28.30 -10.99 -6.21
C HIS A 213 28.44 -9.51 -5.83
N VAL A 214 27.81 -8.60 -6.59
CA VAL A 214 27.95 -7.15 -6.38
C VAL A 214 27.40 -6.70 -5.01
N ILE A 215 26.28 -7.25 -4.55
CA ILE A 215 25.69 -6.87 -3.25
C ILE A 215 26.39 -7.50 -2.03
N SER A 216 27.37 -8.38 -2.26
CA SER A 216 28.11 -9.08 -1.23
C SER A 216 29.51 -8.51 -1.01
N GLU A 217 29.89 -7.45 -1.73
CA GLU A 217 31.20 -6.81 -1.60
C GLU A 217 31.05 -5.30 -1.41
N PRO A 218 31.74 -4.69 -0.44
CA PRO A 218 31.80 -3.24 -0.35
C PRO A 218 32.72 -2.67 -1.44
N PRO A 219 32.57 -1.40 -1.83
CA PRO A 219 33.46 -0.77 -2.79
C PRO A 219 34.86 -0.63 -2.19
N GLU A 220 35.87 -0.56 -3.07
CA GLU A 220 37.27 -0.44 -2.68
C GLU A 220 37.49 0.79 -1.78
N GLY A 221 38.28 0.60 -0.71
CA GLY A 221 38.63 1.68 0.22
C GLY A 221 37.52 2.13 1.18
N MET A 222 36.36 1.46 1.21
CA MET A 222 35.31 1.75 2.20
C MET A 222 35.49 0.94 3.49
N VAL A 223 35.48 1.62 4.64
CA VAL A 223 35.63 0.98 5.94
C VAL A 223 34.26 0.53 6.44
N ILE A 224 34.04 -0.79 6.52
CA ILE A 224 32.76 -1.40 6.88
C ILE A 224 32.79 -1.97 8.30
N HIS A 225 31.68 -1.81 9.03
CA HIS A 225 31.47 -2.40 10.35
C HIS A 225 31.70 -3.92 10.35
N PRO A 226 32.43 -4.52 11.32
CA PRO A 226 32.74 -5.95 11.33
C PRO A 226 31.52 -6.87 11.25
N GLY A 227 30.42 -6.50 11.91
CA GLY A 227 29.15 -7.25 11.82
C GLY A 227 28.56 -7.25 10.40
N LEU A 228 28.71 -6.16 9.64
CA LEU A 228 28.24 -6.08 8.27
C LEU A 228 29.15 -6.86 7.31
N LYS A 229 30.46 -6.89 7.54
CA LYS A 229 31.38 -7.78 6.81
C LYS A 229 30.95 -9.25 6.89
N ARG A 230 30.47 -9.69 8.07
CA ARG A 230 29.92 -11.03 8.25
C ARG A 230 28.66 -11.24 7.40
N THR A 231 27.71 -10.32 7.43
CA THR A 231 26.49 -10.41 6.62
C THR A 231 26.80 -10.47 5.13
N LEU A 232 27.74 -9.64 4.65
CA LEU A 232 28.18 -9.64 3.24
C LEU A 232 28.85 -10.96 2.85
N LYS A 233 29.70 -11.51 3.74
CA LYS A 233 30.31 -12.83 3.54
C LYS A 233 29.25 -13.94 3.48
N GLU A 234 28.29 -13.95 4.40
CA GLU A 234 27.20 -14.94 4.41
C GLU A 234 26.37 -14.87 3.13
N ARG A 235 26.10 -13.67 2.59
CA ARG A 235 25.44 -13.51 1.27
C ARG A 235 26.25 -14.16 0.14
N ARG A 236 27.56 -13.93 0.10
CA ARG A 236 28.46 -14.56 -0.87
C ARG A 236 28.40 -16.09 -0.77
N GLU A 237 28.51 -16.64 0.43
CA GLU A 237 28.44 -18.09 0.68
C GLU A 237 27.11 -18.68 0.19
N PHE A 238 25.98 -17.99 0.42
CA PHE A 238 24.68 -18.39 -0.11
C PHE A 238 24.61 -18.38 -1.64
N CYS A 239 25.17 -17.34 -2.29
CA CYS A 239 25.25 -17.28 -3.75
C CYS A 239 26.14 -18.39 -4.33
N GLU A 240 27.29 -18.69 -3.71
CA GLU A 240 28.17 -19.79 -4.12
C GLU A 240 27.48 -21.16 -3.97
N GLN A 241 26.61 -21.31 -2.97
CA GLN A 241 25.77 -22.49 -2.76
C GLN A 241 24.53 -22.53 -3.68
N ARG A 242 24.27 -21.49 -4.47
CA ARG A 242 23.05 -21.32 -5.30
C ARG A 242 21.76 -21.40 -4.47
N VAL A 243 21.78 -20.82 -3.28
CA VAL A 243 20.63 -20.77 -2.37
C VAL A 243 20.36 -19.32 -1.98
N ALA A 244 19.11 -18.88 -2.06
CA ALA A 244 18.67 -17.59 -1.58
C ALA A 244 18.01 -17.70 -0.20
N ASN A 245 18.48 -16.90 0.75
CA ASN A 245 17.70 -16.54 1.92
C ASN A 245 16.71 -15.40 1.59
N TRP A 246 15.94 -14.94 2.56
CA TRP A 246 14.90 -13.92 2.31
C TRP A 246 15.45 -12.61 1.72
N ALA A 247 16.56 -12.11 2.26
CA ALA A 247 17.18 -10.88 1.79
C ALA A 247 17.72 -11.02 0.35
N LEU A 248 18.28 -12.18 0.00
CA LEU A 248 18.72 -12.44 -1.37
C LEU A 248 17.53 -12.53 -2.34
N GLY A 249 16.45 -13.23 -1.98
CA GLY A 249 15.24 -13.29 -2.82
C GLY A 249 14.65 -11.89 -3.10
N GLU A 250 14.61 -11.04 -2.08
CA GLU A 250 14.21 -9.63 -2.19
C GLU A 250 15.14 -8.84 -3.14
N LEU A 251 16.45 -8.86 -2.88
CA LEU A 251 17.43 -8.08 -3.65
C LEU A 251 17.58 -8.60 -5.09
N PHE A 252 17.37 -9.89 -5.34
CA PHE A 252 17.30 -10.47 -6.68
C PHE A 252 16.09 -9.95 -7.46
N ALA A 253 14.92 -9.81 -6.81
CA ALA A 253 13.74 -9.27 -7.47
C ALA A 253 13.98 -7.81 -7.85
N TYR A 254 14.54 -7.01 -6.94
CA TYR A 254 14.88 -5.63 -7.23
C TYR A 254 15.92 -5.54 -8.36
N GLY A 255 17.04 -6.24 -8.23
CA GLY A 255 18.17 -6.14 -9.15
C GLY A 255 17.84 -6.57 -10.58
N SER A 256 17.01 -7.62 -10.70
CA SER A 256 16.54 -8.07 -12.01
C SER A 256 15.58 -7.07 -12.67
N LEU A 257 14.66 -6.47 -11.91
CA LEU A 257 13.78 -5.42 -12.41
C LEU A 257 14.57 -4.17 -12.85
N LEU A 258 15.59 -3.79 -12.08
CA LEU A 258 16.48 -2.68 -12.45
C LEU A 258 17.20 -2.96 -13.78
N ARG A 259 17.69 -4.18 -13.98
CA ARG A 259 18.29 -4.61 -15.25
C ARG A 259 17.31 -4.53 -16.43
N GLU A 260 16.05 -4.85 -16.18
CA GLU A 260 14.97 -4.81 -17.18
C GLU A 260 14.44 -3.38 -17.44
N GLY A 261 14.97 -2.37 -16.76
CA GLY A 261 14.61 -0.96 -16.97
C GLY A 261 13.48 -0.47 -16.09
N TYR A 262 13.08 -1.21 -15.06
CA TYR A 262 12.05 -0.80 -14.10
C TYR A 262 12.67 -0.12 -12.87
N HIS A 263 12.24 1.11 -12.59
CA HIS A 263 12.61 1.82 -11.35
C HIS A 263 12.04 1.07 -10.15
N VAL A 264 12.87 0.83 -9.13
CA VAL A 264 12.41 0.34 -7.82
C VAL A 264 12.59 1.45 -6.78
N ARG A 265 11.50 1.79 -6.09
CA ARG A 265 11.47 2.73 -4.97
C ARG A 265 11.00 2.02 -3.71
N LEU A 266 11.82 2.04 -2.66
CA LEU A 266 11.53 1.49 -1.35
C LEU A 266 11.58 2.60 -0.30
N SER A 267 10.45 2.84 0.35
CA SER A 267 10.22 3.93 1.29
C SER A 267 9.63 3.40 2.58
N GLY A 268 10.09 3.92 3.71
CA GLY A 268 9.62 3.53 5.03
C GLY A 268 10.67 3.77 6.11
N GLN A 269 10.32 3.53 7.36
CA GLN A 269 11.23 3.75 8.48
C GLN A 269 12.34 2.68 8.49
N ASP A 270 13.60 3.12 8.51
CA ASP A 270 14.80 2.27 8.58
C ASP A 270 14.97 1.25 7.43
N VAL A 271 14.28 1.42 6.30
CA VAL A 271 14.25 0.45 5.18
C VAL A 271 15.61 0.25 4.53
N GLU A 272 16.52 1.23 4.61
CA GLU A 272 17.88 1.14 4.06
C GLU A 272 18.69 0.01 4.71
N ARG A 273 18.59 -0.12 6.04
CA ARG A 273 19.16 -1.24 6.80
C ARG A 273 18.20 -2.43 6.83
N GLY A 274 16.91 -2.14 6.87
CA GLY A 274 15.83 -3.01 7.31
C GLY A 274 15.71 -2.98 8.84
N THR A 275 14.48 -2.90 9.35
CA THR A 275 14.15 -2.97 10.78
C THR A 275 14.89 -4.10 11.47
N PHE A 276 14.86 -5.29 10.86
CA PHE A 276 15.46 -6.52 11.38
C PHE A 276 16.92 -6.70 10.99
N SER A 277 17.58 -5.69 10.41
CA SER A 277 18.97 -5.72 9.94
C SER A 277 19.25 -6.89 8.99
N HIS A 278 18.36 -7.10 8.02
CA HIS A 278 18.49 -8.14 6.98
C HIS A 278 18.91 -7.56 5.63
N ARG A 279 18.48 -6.33 5.32
CA ARG A 279 18.53 -5.78 3.96
C ARG A 279 19.84 -5.09 3.60
N HIS A 280 20.34 -4.18 4.43
CA HIS A 280 21.59 -3.45 4.20
C HIS A 280 21.76 -2.98 2.73
N ALA A 281 20.74 -2.34 2.19
CA ALA A 281 20.76 -1.78 0.84
C ALA A 281 21.67 -0.55 0.74
N VAL A 282 21.92 0.11 1.87
CA VAL A 282 22.89 1.20 2.03
C VAL A 282 23.99 0.76 2.98
N LEU A 283 25.24 0.90 2.53
CA LEU A 283 26.44 0.69 3.34
C LEU A 283 26.93 2.07 3.82
N HIS A 284 27.38 2.16 5.08
CA HIS A 284 27.93 3.37 5.67
C HIS A 284 29.40 3.18 6.01
N ASP A 285 30.24 4.14 5.60
CA ASP A 285 31.66 4.16 5.97
C ASP A 285 31.78 4.45 7.47
N GLN A 286 32.65 3.73 8.17
CA GLN A 286 32.85 3.89 9.61
C GLN A 286 33.75 5.06 9.97
N ASP A 287 34.61 5.50 9.04
CA ASP A 287 35.64 6.51 9.32
C ASP A 287 35.33 7.85 8.64
N VAL A 288 34.35 7.90 7.73
CA VAL A 288 33.97 9.11 6.98
C VAL A 288 32.47 9.40 7.13
N ASP A 289 32.14 10.54 7.75
CA ASP A 289 30.75 10.97 7.95
C ASP A 289 29.99 11.11 6.61
N LYS A 290 28.72 10.70 6.59
CA LYS A 290 27.79 10.74 5.44
C LYS A 290 28.26 10.04 4.17
N LYS A 291 29.40 9.34 4.18
CA LYS A 291 29.86 8.53 3.05
C LYS A 291 29.06 7.22 3.03
N VAL A 292 28.15 7.14 2.06
CA VAL A 292 27.29 5.97 1.85
C VAL A 292 27.53 5.36 0.48
N TYR A 293 27.27 4.06 0.36
CA TYR A 293 27.29 3.34 -0.91
C TYR A 293 26.05 2.46 -1.04
N VAL A 294 25.42 2.50 -2.21
CA VAL A 294 24.23 1.71 -2.53
C VAL A 294 24.61 0.71 -3.62
N PRO A 295 24.94 -0.56 -3.28
CA PRO A 295 25.36 -1.56 -4.28
C PRO A 295 24.35 -1.73 -5.41
N MET A 296 23.05 -1.65 -5.08
CA MET A 296 21.95 -1.79 -6.03
C MET A 296 21.93 -0.72 -7.14
N ASN A 297 22.59 0.43 -6.96
CA ASN A 297 22.73 1.46 -8.00
C ASN A 297 23.93 1.23 -8.92
N ASN A 298 24.70 0.15 -8.71
CA ASN A 298 25.95 -0.14 -9.41
C ASN A 298 25.98 -1.61 -9.92
N LEU A 299 24.83 -2.19 -10.23
CA LEU A 299 24.71 -3.55 -10.75
C LEU A 299 25.05 -3.63 -12.24
N PHE A 300 24.47 -2.75 -13.08
CA PHE A 300 24.63 -2.81 -14.53
C PHE A 300 24.80 -1.39 -15.14
N PRO A 301 25.55 -1.21 -16.24
CA PRO A 301 25.77 0.11 -16.83
C PRO A 301 24.50 0.86 -17.27
N SER A 302 23.46 0.14 -17.70
CA SER A 302 22.21 0.70 -18.23
C SER A 302 20.97 0.34 -17.38
N GLN A 303 21.16 0.06 -16.09
CA GLN A 303 20.03 -0.24 -15.20
C GLN A 303 19.15 0.97 -14.95
N ALA A 304 17.89 0.72 -14.57
CA ALA A 304 17.04 1.75 -13.98
C ALA A 304 17.54 2.17 -12.59
N PRO A 305 17.10 3.35 -12.09
CA PRO A 305 17.46 3.81 -10.76
C PRO A 305 16.91 2.89 -9.66
N PHE A 306 17.65 2.77 -8.56
CA PHE A 306 17.14 2.21 -7.30
C PHE A 306 17.09 3.32 -6.25
N THR A 307 15.89 3.60 -5.75
CA THR A 307 15.67 4.59 -4.68
C THR A 307 15.29 3.86 -3.41
N VAL A 308 16.20 3.79 -2.44
CA VAL A 308 15.87 3.38 -1.09
C VAL A 308 16.02 4.59 -0.17
N CYS A 309 15.01 4.86 0.63
CA CYS A 309 15.02 6.05 1.49
C CYS A 309 14.35 5.76 2.83
N ASN A 310 15.07 6.05 3.92
CA ASN A 310 14.46 6.13 5.23
C ASN A 310 13.45 7.29 5.25
N SER A 311 12.19 6.97 5.58
CA SER A 311 11.13 7.96 5.72
C SER A 311 11.24 8.73 7.03
N SER A 312 10.50 9.85 7.14
CA SER A 312 10.16 10.39 8.46
C SER A 312 9.29 9.39 9.24
N LEU A 313 9.14 9.63 10.55
CA LEU A 313 8.29 8.84 11.43
C LEU A 313 6.80 9.19 11.22
N SER A 314 6.30 8.91 10.02
CA SER A 314 4.94 9.18 9.56
C SER A 314 4.52 8.04 8.65
N GLU A 315 3.35 7.44 8.90
CA GLU A 315 2.76 6.48 7.98
C GLU A 315 1.69 7.11 7.09
N TYR A 316 0.84 8.01 7.62
CA TYR A 316 -0.25 8.60 6.85
C TYR A 316 0.30 9.48 5.72
N GLY A 317 1.14 10.47 6.04
CA GLY A 317 1.78 11.33 5.05
C GLY A 317 2.64 10.54 4.04
N VAL A 318 3.48 9.63 4.53
CA VAL A 318 4.41 8.85 3.68
C VAL A 318 3.66 7.87 2.78
N MET A 319 2.69 7.09 3.28
CA MET A 319 1.92 6.17 2.45
C MET A 319 1.09 6.91 1.40
N GLY A 320 0.53 8.08 1.76
CA GLY A 320 -0.15 8.96 0.80
C GLY A 320 0.80 9.45 -0.31
N PHE A 321 2.04 9.78 0.03
CA PHE A 321 3.07 10.17 -0.93
C PHE A 321 3.42 9.02 -1.88
N GLU A 322 3.70 7.82 -1.35
CA GLU A 322 4.05 6.65 -2.16
C GLU A 322 2.88 6.20 -3.06
N LEU A 323 1.64 6.34 -2.59
CA LEU A 323 0.46 6.15 -3.42
C LEU A 323 0.48 7.11 -4.61
N GLY A 324 0.68 8.41 -4.38
CA GLY A 324 0.80 9.40 -5.46
C GLY A 324 1.89 9.05 -6.47
N TYR A 325 3.05 8.59 -5.98
CA TYR A 325 4.16 8.13 -6.82
C TYR A 325 3.73 6.94 -7.70
N SER A 326 3.06 5.95 -7.11
CA SER A 326 2.58 4.74 -7.82
C SER A 326 1.55 5.02 -8.92
N LEU A 327 0.84 6.15 -8.82
CA LEU A 327 -0.16 6.57 -9.81
C LEU A 327 0.47 7.25 -11.03
N THR A 328 1.76 7.59 -10.98
CA THR A 328 2.42 8.40 -12.01
C THR A 328 3.14 7.55 -13.06
N ASN A 329 3.94 6.55 -12.65
CA ASN A 329 4.64 5.67 -13.58
C ASN A 329 4.24 4.22 -13.36
N PRO A 330 3.56 3.57 -14.32
CA PRO A 330 3.17 2.18 -14.17
C PRO A 330 4.37 1.24 -14.26
N ASN A 331 5.50 1.67 -14.82
CA ASN A 331 6.73 0.88 -14.96
C ASN A 331 7.69 1.07 -13.77
N SER A 332 7.16 1.33 -12.57
CA SER A 332 7.95 1.49 -11.35
C SER A 332 7.38 0.64 -10.22
N LEU A 333 8.26 -0.11 -9.54
CA LEU A 333 7.93 -0.87 -8.34
C LEU A 333 8.00 0.08 -7.15
N ILE A 334 6.84 0.55 -6.69
CA ILE A 334 6.73 1.48 -5.56
C ILE A 334 6.33 0.70 -4.32
N ILE A 335 7.23 0.70 -3.34
CA ILE A 335 7.11 -0.09 -2.12
C ILE A 335 7.10 0.84 -0.91
N TRP A 336 6.08 0.67 -0.08
CA TRP A 336 6.05 1.18 1.27
C TRP A 336 6.21 0.04 2.27
N GLU A 337 7.17 0.13 3.19
CA GLU A 337 7.39 -0.86 4.24
C GLU A 337 7.09 -0.25 5.62
N ALA A 338 6.19 -0.90 6.36
CA ALA A 338 5.96 -0.57 7.76
C ALA A 338 7.11 -1.13 8.61
N GLN A 339 7.50 -0.42 9.69
CA GLN A 339 8.54 -0.92 10.58
C GLN A 339 8.13 -2.26 11.23
N PHE A 340 6.89 -2.32 11.71
CA PHE A 340 6.12 -3.52 11.98
C PHE A 340 4.77 -3.37 11.30
N GLY A 341 4.19 -4.47 10.83
CA GLY A 341 2.93 -4.44 10.11
C GLY A 341 1.80 -3.85 10.94
N ASP A 342 1.86 -3.95 12.28
CA ASP A 342 0.88 -3.41 13.23
C ASP A 342 0.61 -1.90 13.03
N PHE A 343 1.61 -1.13 12.59
CA PHE A 343 1.53 0.34 12.45
C PHE A 343 0.82 0.81 11.17
N ASN A 344 0.40 -0.08 10.27
CA ASN A 344 -0.34 0.31 9.06
C ASN A 344 -1.65 1.05 9.37
N ASN A 345 -2.20 0.82 10.57
CA ASN A 345 -3.47 1.40 11.01
C ASN A 345 -3.44 2.92 11.16
N THR A 346 -2.28 3.55 11.31
CA THR A 346 -2.18 5.02 11.37
C THR A 346 -2.42 5.66 9.99
N ALA A 347 -2.25 4.89 8.91
CA ALA A 347 -2.55 5.28 7.53
C ALA A 347 -3.88 4.69 7.00
N GLN A 348 -4.78 4.25 7.89
CA GLN A 348 -6.02 3.55 7.49
C GLN A 348 -6.87 4.33 6.47
N CYS A 349 -6.93 5.66 6.58
CA CYS A 349 -7.65 6.48 5.61
C CYS A 349 -7.10 6.34 4.18
N VAL A 350 -5.78 6.17 4.01
CA VAL A 350 -5.16 5.92 2.69
C VAL A 350 -5.55 4.54 2.18
N ILE A 351 -5.50 3.54 3.04
CA ILE A 351 -5.85 2.15 2.71
C ILE A 351 -7.33 2.06 2.28
N ASP A 352 -8.24 2.60 3.09
CA ASP A 352 -9.69 2.54 2.86
C ASP A 352 -10.11 3.36 1.65
N GLN A 353 -9.67 4.62 1.60
CA GLN A 353 -10.21 5.56 0.63
C GLN A 353 -9.47 5.56 -0.69
N PHE A 354 -8.27 4.98 -0.79
CA PHE A 354 -7.50 5.04 -2.02
C PHE A 354 -7.00 3.67 -2.46
N ILE A 355 -6.25 2.96 -1.62
CA ILE A 355 -5.62 1.70 -2.02
C ILE A 355 -6.68 0.63 -2.32
N SER A 356 -7.65 0.45 -1.44
CA SER A 356 -8.68 -0.60 -1.61
C SER A 356 -9.74 -0.30 -2.67
N SER A 357 -10.02 0.99 -2.93
CA SER A 357 -11.23 1.41 -3.65
C SER A 357 -10.99 2.43 -4.76
N GLY A 358 -9.74 2.87 -4.97
CA GLY A 358 -9.41 3.92 -5.94
C GLY A 358 -9.73 3.54 -7.39
N GLN A 359 -9.54 2.27 -7.75
CA GLN A 359 -9.92 1.80 -9.08
C GLN A 359 -11.45 1.81 -9.27
N GLN A 360 -12.22 1.37 -8.27
CA GLN A 360 -13.68 1.34 -8.38
C GLN A 360 -14.29 2.74 -8.40
N LYS A 361 -13.76 3.66 -7.58
CA LYS A 361 -14.30 5.03 -7.46
C LYS A 361 -13.86 5.95 -8.59
N TRP A 362 -12.62 5.81 -9.05
CA TRP A 362 -11.99 6.81 -9.94
C TRP A 362 -11.31 6.18 -11.15
N VAL A 363 -11.45 4.86 -11.36
CA VAL A 363 -10.82 4.14 -12.48
C VAL A 363 -9.29 4.31 -12.48
N ARG A 364 -8.70 4.51 -11.29
CA ARG A 364 -7.25 4.64 -11.08
C ARG A 364 -6.65 3.32 -10.65
N GLN A 365 -5.86 2.71 -11.53
CA GLN A 365 -5.00 1.59 -11.16
C GLN A 365 -3.77 2.10 -10.39
N SER A 366 -3.30 1.32 -9.42
CA SER A 366 -2.08 1.59 -8.66
C SER A 366 -1.26 0.32 -8.51
N GLY A 367 0.06 0.44 -8.66
CA GLY A 367 1.01 -0.65 -8.49
C GLY A 367 1.67 -0.69 -7.11
N ILE A 368 1.16 0.05 -6.12
CA ILE A 368 1.80 0.16 -4.80
C ILE A 368 1.89 -1.20 -4.11
N VAL A 369 3.03 -1.47 -3.47
CA VAL A 369 3.29 -2.64 -2.64
C VAL A 369 3.38 -2.21 -1.18
N LEU A 370 2.57 -2.81 -0.30
CA LEU A 370 2.71 -2.66 1.15
C LEU A 370 3.41 -3.89 1.72
N LEU A 371 4.59 -3.70 2.30
CA LEU A 371 5.31 -4.72 3.06
C LEU A 371 5.00 -4.55 4.54
N LEU A 372 4.34 -5.53 5.13
CA LEU A 372 3.81 -5.47 6.49
C LEU A 372 4.40 -6.60 7.34
N PRO A 373 5.47 -6.35 8.11
CA PRO A 373 6.07 -7.39 8.95
C PRO A 373 5.06 -8.01 9.92
N HIS A 374 4.85 -9.31 9.82
CA HIS A 374 3.82 -10.07 10.51
C HIS A 374 4.40 -11.33 11.14
N GLY A 375 3.90 -11.70 12.33
CA GLY A 375 4.22 -12.98 12.94
C GLY A 375 4.08 -12.99 14.46
N TYR A 376 3.48 -14.03 15.03
CA TYR A 376 3.27 -14.14 16.47
C TYR A 376 4.47 -14.80 17.13
N GLU A 377 5.40 -13.97 17.61
CA GLU A 377 6.72 -14.39 18.12
C GLU A 377 6.93 -14.05 19.61
N GLY A 378 5.84 -13.70 20.30
CA GLY A 378 5.86 -13.36 21.73
C GLY A 378 6.39 -11.96 22.04
N MET A 379 6.36 -11.04 21.06
CA MET A 379 6.81 -9.65 21.19
C MET A 379 5.72 -8.69 21.72
N GLY A 380 4.53 -9.19 22.01
CA GLY A 380 3.40 -8.40 22.48
C GLY A 380 2.52 -7.85 21.35
N PRO A 381 1.45 -7.12 21.71
CA PRO A 381 0.37 -6.78 20.79
C PRO A 381 0.75 -5.87 19.63
N GLU A 382 1.63 -4.88 19.83
CA GLU A 382 2.00 -3.92 18.77
C GLU A 382 3.16 -4.40 17.87
N HIS A 383 3.54 -5.68 17.94
CA HIS A 383 4.66 -6.24 17.17
C HIS A 383 4.35 -7.64 16.64
N SER A 384 3.08 -7.99 16.46
CA SER A 384 2.67 -9.36 16.10
C SER A 384 1.77 -9.43 14.88
N SER A 385 0.84 -8.49 14.71
CA SER A 385 -0.23 -8.60 13.74
C SER A 385 -0.38 -7.34 12.89
N ALA A 386 -0.06 -7.50 11.62
CA ALA A 386 -0.47 -6.60 10.54
C ALA A 386 -1.98 -6.55 10.28
N ARG A 387 -2.81 -7.29 11.04
CA ARG A 387 -4.27 -7.38 10.90
C ARG A 387 -4.73 -7.85 9.51
N ILE A 388 -4.22 -9.02 9.11
CA ILE A 388 -4.56 -9.69 7.85
C ILE A 388 -6.07 -9.69 7.59
N GLU A 389 -6.86 -9.94 8.63
CA GLU A 389 -8.32 -9.99 8.58
C GLU A 389 -8.97 -8.73 8.00
N ARG A 390 -8.36 -7.56 8.22
CA ARG A 390 -8.91 -6.27 7.75
C ARG A 390 -8.72 -6.09 6.25
N PHE A 391 -7.54 -6.44 5.74
CA PHE A 391 -7.28 -6.43 4.30
C PHE A 391 -8.16 -7.46 3.57
N LEU A 392 -8.34 -8.64 4.16
CA LEU A 392 -9.21 -9.67 3.59
C LEU A 392 -10.69 -9.26 3.61
N GLN A 393 -11.16 -8.61 4.67
CA GLN A 393 -12.53 -8.08 4.74
C GLN A 393 -12.81 -7.03 3.66
N MET A 394 -11.79 -6.24 3.30
CA MET A 394 -11.89 -5.19 2.29
C MET A 394 -11.61 -5.69 0.86
N SER A 395 -11.35 -6.98 0.67
CA SER A 395 -11.22 -7.58 -0.66
C SER A 395 -12.57 -7.72 -1.35
N SER A 396 -12.64 -7.38 -2.64
CA SER A 396 -13.82 -7.56 -3.48
C SER A 396 -13.96 -9.00 -4.00
N ASP A 397 -13.90 -9.96 -3.10
CA ASP A 397 -14.03 -11.40 -3.39
C ASP A 397 -15.31 -11.91 -2.70
N ASP A 398 -16.30 -12.40 -3.43
CA ASP A 398 -17.56 -12.89 -2.85
C ASP A 398 -17.41 -14.34 -2.38
N GLU A 399 -17.69 -14.58 -1.10
CA GLU A 399 -17.58 -15.91 -0.49
C GLU A 399 -18.63 -16.92 -0.98
N ASN A 400 -19.72 -16.45 -1.60
CA ASN A 400 -20.77 -17.28 -2.20
C ASN A 400 -20.61 -17.46 -3.71
N HIS A 401 -19.49 -17.00 -4.27
CA HIS A 401 -19.19 -17.13 -5.68
C HIS A 401 -17.91 -17.94 -5.88
N VAL A 402 -18.03 -19.17 -6.39
CA VAL A 402 -16.88 -19.89 -6.95
C VAL A 402 -16.77 -19.51 -8.43
N PRO A 403 -15.67 -18.87 -8.85
CA PRO A 403 -15.51 -18.48 -10.24
C PRO A 403 -15.37 -19.71 -11.16
N VAL A 404 -15.77 -19.55 -12.42
CA VAL A 404 -15.72 -20.63 -13.40
C VAL A 404 -14.26 -20.93 -13.76
N PHE A 405 -13.84 -22.19 -13.58
CA PHE A 405 -12.51 -22.62 -13.97
C PHE A 405 -12.37 -22.66 -15.50
N GLY A 406 -11.26 -22.10 -16.00
CA GLY A 406 -10.91 -22.07 -17.42
C GLY A 406 -9.45 -21.67 -17.61
N ASP A 407 -8.99 -21.65 -18.86
CA ASP A 407 -7.56 -21.46 -19.19
C ASP A 407 -6.98 -20.13 -18.67
N GLN A 408 -7.81 -19.11 -18.52
CA GLN A 408 -7.42 -17.77 -18.04
C GLN A 408 -7.83 -17.50 -16.59
N PHE A 409 -8.27 -18.51 -15.84
CA PHE A 409 -8.88 -18.39 -14.50
C PHE A 409 -8.11 -17.45 -13.57
N MET A 410 -6.81 -17.69 -13.39
CA MET A 410 -5.98 -16.87 -12.50
C MET A 410 -5.90 -15.40 -12.96
N MET A 411 -5.73 -15.16 -14.25
CA MET A 411 -5.61 -13.80 -14.78
C MET A 411 -6.92 -13.03 -14.68
N GLN A 412 -8.05 -13.70 -14.90
CA GLN A 412 -9.36 -13.11 -14.68
C GLN A 412 -9.54 -12.69 -13.22
N GLN A 413 -9.24 -13.58 -12.27
CA GLN A 413 -9.32 -13.24 -10.84
C GLN A 413 -8.44 -12.04 -10.47
N LEU A 414 -7.18 -12.01 -10.95
CA LEU A 414 -6.25 -10.90 -10.69
C LEU A 414 -6.72 -9.58 -11.31
N HIS A 415 -7.40 -9.63 -12.45
CA HIS A 415 -7.91 -8.45 -13.13
C HIS A 415 -9.15 -7.87 -12.42
N GLU A 416 -10.04 -8.74 -11.92
CA GLU A 416 -11.32 -8.35 -11.31
C GLU A 416 -11.18 -7.89 -9.85
N ILE A 417 -10.30 -8.51 -9.07
CA ILE A 417 -10.11 -8.17 -7.65
C ILE A 417 -9.64 -6.73 -7.46
N ASN A 418 -10.00 -6.08 -6.36
CA ASN A 418 -9.51 -4.75 -6.05
C ASN A 418 -8.00 -4.69 -5.72
N TRP A 419 -7.46 -5.71 -5.06
CA TRP A 419 -6.03 -5.82 -4.71
C TRP A 419 -5.59 -7.27 -4.51
N ILE A 420 -4.29 -7.49 -4.33
CA ILE A 420 -3.69 -8.81 -4.07
C ILE A 420 -3.20 -8.84 -2.62
N VAL A 421 -3.43 -9.94 -1.91
CA VAL A 421 -3.01 -10.15 -0.52
C VAL A 421 -2.29 -11.49 -0.43
N ALA A 422 -1.04 -11.46 0.02
CA ALA A 422 -0.19 -12.63 0.12
C ALA A 422 0.57 -12.69 1.46
N ASN A 423 0.85 -13.90 1.91
CA ASN A 423 1.66 -14.19 3.09
C ASN A 423 2.66 -15.28 2.70
N CYS A 424 3.73 -14.86 2.03
CA CYS A 424 4.70 -15.76 1.46
C CYS A 424 5.45 -16.53 2.57
N SER A 425 5.81 -17.77 2.29
CA SER A 425 6.63 -18.59 3.19
C SER A 425 8.03 -18.89 2.64
N THR A 426 8.31 -18.64 1.36
CA THR A 426 9.63 -18.90 0.76
C THR A 426 10.24 -17.65 0.10
N PRO A 427 11.58 -17.52 0.07
CA PRO A 427 12.25 -16.44 -0.65
C PRO A 427 11.93 -16.40 -2.15
N ALA A 428 11.82 -17.54 -2.83
CA ALA A 428 11.47 -17.59 -4.25
C ALA A 428 10.05 -17.06 -4.53
N ASN A 429 9.06 -17.39 -3.69
CA ASN A 429 7.73 -16.82 -3.85
C ASN A 429 7.73 -15.30 -3.64
N PHE A 430 8.50 -14.80 -2.66
CA PHE A 430 8.65 -13.36 -2.46
C PHE A 430 9.35 -12.68 -3.65
N PHE A 431 10.36 -13.33 -4.24
CA PHE A 431 11.01 -12.88 -5.46
C PHE A 431 9.99 -12.75 -6.62
N HIS A 432 9.21 -13.80 -6.85
CA HIS A 432 8.27 -13.85 -7.97
C HIS A 432 7.11 -12.89 -7.80
N ILE A 433 6.57 -12.71 -6.60
CA ILE A 433 5.41 -11.83 -6.42
C ILE A 433 5.76 -10.36 -6.66
N LEU A 434 6.97 -9.94 -6.29
CA LEU A 434 7.48 -8.59 -6.56
C LEU A 434 7.71 -8.35 -8.06
N ARG A 435 8.26 -9.34 -8.78
CA ARG A 435 8.40 -9.25 -10.25
C ARG A 435 7.05 -9.29 -10.95
N ARG A 436 6.14 -10.17 -10.53
CA ARG A 436 4.77 -10.27 -11.04
C ARG A 436 4.05 -8.93 -10.98
N GLN A 437 4.21 -8.18 -9.89
CA GLN A 437 3.61 -6.86 -9.71
C GLN A 437 3.89 -5.90 -10.86
N ILE A 438 5.08 -5.96 -11.44
CA ILE A 438 5.51 -5.10 -12.54
C ILE A 438 5.22 -5.70 -13.91
N LEU A 439 5.39 -7.01 -14.03
CA LEU A 439 5.19 -7.70 -15.30
C LEU A 439 3.71 -7.87 -15.66
N LEU A 440 2.77 -7.76 -14.70
CA LEU A 440 1.35 -7.75 -15.01
C LEU A 440 1.01 -6.68 -16.08
N PRO A 441 0.07 -6.96 -17.00
CA PRO A 441 -0.35 -6.02 -18.04
C PRO A 441 -1.23 -4.88 -17.51
N PHE A 442 -1.56 -4.91 -16.22
CA PHE A 442 -2.30 -3.91 -15.46
C PHE A 442 -1.64 -3.73 -14.09
N ARG A 443 -2.16 -2.81 -13.27
CA ARG A 443 -1.70 -2.60 -11.89
C ARG A 443 -2.82 -2.80 -10.88
N LYS A 444 -2.50 -3.52 -9.82
CA LYS A 444 -3.31 -3.70 -8.62
C LYS A 444 -2.41 -3.49 -7.41
N PRO A 445 -2.90 -2.89 -6.31
CA PRO A 445 -2.14 -2.87 -5.08
C PRO A 445 -1.79 -4.29 -4.61
N LEU A 446 -0.62 -4.44 -4.01
CA LEU A 446 -0.13 -5.71 -3.47
C LEU A 446 0.18 -5.55 -1.98
N ILE A 447 -0.49 -6.34 -1.14
CA ILE A 447 -0.29 -6.37 0.30
C ILE A 447 0.45 -7.67 0.63
N VAL A 448 1.66 -7.55 1.16
CA VAL A 448 2.48 -8.71 1.56
C VAL A 448 2.74 -8.66 3.05
N PHE A 449 2.31 -9.72 3.74
CA PHE A 449 2.68 -9.95 5.14
C PHE A 449 4.08 -10.53 5.18
N THR A 450 5.07 -9.64 5.34
CA THR A 450 6.48 -10.02 5.31
C THR A 450 6.89 -10.67 6.63
N PRO A 451 7.88 -11.57 6.64
CA PRO A 451 8.24 -12.28 7.84
C PRO A 451 9.19 -11.47 8.73
N LYS A 452 9.34 -11.94 9.97
CA LYS A 452 10.37 -11.49 10.91
C LYS A 452 11.37 -12.60 11.22
N SER A 453 10.91 -13.70 11.83
CA SER A 453 11.75 -14.89 12.08
C SER A 453 12.22 -15.60 10.81
N LEU A 454 11.39 -15.68 9.76
CA LEU A 454 11.78 -16.37 8.51
C LEU A 454 12.94 -15.69 7.78
N LEU A 455 13.26 -14.43 8.10
CA LEU A 455 14.43 -13.74 7.56
C LEU A 455 15.74 -14.51 7.81
N ARG A 456 15.78 -15.34 8.86
CA ARG A 456 16.95 -16.13 9.28
C ARG A 456 16.63 -17.60 9.56
N HIS A 457 15.41 -18.06 9.27
CA HIS A 457 15.02 -19.44 9.56
C HIS A 457 15.82 -20.41 8.65
N PRO A 458 16.42 -21.49 9.19
CA PRO A 458 17.31 -22.36 8.43
C PRO A 458 16.63 -23.02 7.22
N ASP A 459 15.35 -23.34 7.36
CA ASP A 459 14.52 -23.97 6.31
C ASP A 459 13.78 -22.96 5.42
N ALA A 460 13.84 -21.66 5.73
CA ALA A 460 13.24 -20.60 4.90
C ALA A 460 14.23 -20.09 3.85
N LYS A 461 14.62 -21.01 2.97
CA LYS A 461 15.58 -20.78 1.88
C LYS A 461 15.02 -21.36 0.59
N SER A 462 15.43 -20.81 -0.55
CA SER A 462 15.04 -21.31 -1.86
C SER A 462 16.27 -21.57 -2.72
N PRO A 463 16.34 -22.70 -3.46
CA PRO A 463 17.34 -22.88 -4.50
C PRO A 463 17.17 -21.83 -5.60
N PHE A 464 18.25 -21.50 -6.32
CA PHE A 464 18.19 -20.56 -7.45
C PHE A 464 17.25 -21.06 -8.55
N GLU A 465 17.15 -22.38 -8.70
CA GLU A 465 16.32 -23.09 -9.66
C GLU A 465 14.84 -22.69 -9.54
N ASP A 466 14.39 -22.33 -8.34
CA ASP A 466 13.03 -21.82 -8.09
C ASP A 466 12.84 -20.36 -8.55
N MET A 467 13.84 -19.72 -9.17
CA MET A 467 13.82 -18.35 -9.68
C MET A 467 14.33 -18.23 -11.13
N LEU A 468 14.68 -19.37 -11.77
CA LEU A 468 15.18 -19.44 -13.15
C LEU A 468 14.05 -19.41 -14.19
N PRO A 469 14.34 -19.23 -15.51
CA PRO A 469 13.29 -19.19 -16.52
C PRO A 469 12.39 -20.44 -16.47
N GLY A 470 11.07 -20.21 -16.41
CA GLY A 470 10.06 -21.28 -16.26
C GLY A 470 9.54 -21.45 -14.84
N SER A 471 10.18 -20.84 -13.85
CA SER A 471 9.63 -20.66 -12.50
C SER A 471 8.62 -19.51 -12.44
N GLU A 472 7.78 -19.51 -11.41
CA GLU A 472 6.69 -18.56 -11.23
C GLU A 472 6.26 -18.46 -9.77
N PHE A 473 5.51 -17.42 -9.44
CA PHE A 473 4.85 -17.30 -8.16
C PHE A 473 3.84 -18.44 -7.94
N LYS A 474 4.00 -19.17 -6.83
CA LYS A 474 3.07 -20.24 -6.44
C LYS A 474 2.02 -19.69 -5.50
N ARG A 475 0.79 -19.50 -6.01
CA ARG A 475 -0.40 -19.08 -5.22
C ARG A 475 -0.71 -20.05 -4.07
N TYR A 476 -0.37 -21.31 -4.25
CA TYR A 476 -0.57 -22.41 -3.31
C TYR A 476 0.64 -23.34 -3.38
N LEU A 477 1.10 -23.84 -2.24
CA LEU A 477 2.19 -24.83 -2.16
C LEU A 477 1.62 -26.11 -1.51
N PRO A 478 1.42 -27.20 -2.27
CA PRO A 478 0.91 -28.45 -1.71
C PRO A 478 1.96 -29.17 -0.85
N GLU A 479 1.52 -30.13 -0.06
CA GLU A 479 2.41 -31.10 0.61
C GLU A 479 3.23 -31.91 -0.42
N ILE A 480 4.53 -32.06 -0.15
CA ILE A 480 5.51 -32.75 -1.01
C ILE A 480 6.27 -33.88 -0.30
N GLY A 481 6.04 -34.07 1.00
CA GLY A 481 6.66 -35.10 1.84
C GLY A 481 5.92 -36.44 1.80
N VAL A 482 6.09 -37.24 2.85
CA VAL A 482 5.61 -38.64 2.93
C VAL A 482 4.09 -38.76 2.75
N ALA A 483 3.30 -37.88 3.38
CA ALA A 483 1.84 -37.85 3.21
C ALA A 483 1.39 -37.71 1.75
N SER A 484 2.20 -37.08 0.89
CA SER A 484 1.87 -36.86 -0.53
C SER A 484 1.99 -38.12 -1.39
N GLN A 485 2.62 -39.19 -0.87
CA GLN A 485 2.87 -40.45 -1.57
C GLN A 485 1.73 -41.47 -1.41
N ASN A 486 0.94 -41.36 -0.33
CA ASN A 486 -0.18 -42.25 -0.05
C ASN A 486 -1.41 -41.45 0.41
N THR A 487 -1.97 -40.69 -0.53
CA THR A 487 -2.95 -39.63 -0.24
C THR A 487 -4.28 -40.16 0.30
N GLU A 488 -4.64 -41.41 0.00
CA GLU A 488 -5.83 -42.11 0.52
C GLU A 488 -5.75 -42.39 2.01
N ASN A 489 -4.53 -42.59 2.55
CA ASN A 489 -4.29 -42.91 3.95
C ASN A 489 -4.08 -41.67 4.83
N VAL A 490 -4.00 -40.48 4.23
CA VAL A 490 -3.90 -39.23 4.97
C VAL A 490 -5.18 -38.99 5.77
N LYS A 491 -5.03 -38.86 7.08
CA LYS A 491 -6.16 -38.64 8.02
C LYS A 491 -6.56 -37.17 8.08
N LYS A 492 -5.60 -36.26 7.89
CA LYS A 492 -5.84 -34.82 7.99
C LYS A 492 -5.03 -34.03 6.96
N LEU A 493 -5.71 -33.09 6.31
CA LEU A 493 -5.12 -32.03 5.50
C LEU A 493 -5.19 -30.72 6.27
N ILE A 494 -4.02 -30.21 6.66
CA ILE A 494 -3.86 -28.89 7.26
C ILE A 494 -3.59 -27.87 6.15
N LEU A 495 -4.41 -26.84 6.11
CA LEU A 495 -4.19 -25.64 5.32
C LEU A 495 -3.72 -24.52 6.25
N CYS A 496 -2.64 -23.84 5.89
CA CYS A 496 -2.10 -22.71 6.66
C CYS A 496 -1.53 -21.64 5.73
N SER A 497 -1.05 -20.53 6.31
CA SER A 497 -0.43 -19.44 5.56
C SER A 497 0.73 -18.83 6.36
N GLY A 498 1.81 -18.45 5.67
CA GLY A 498 2.98 -17.83 6.30
C GLY A 498 3.76 -18.74 7.26
N LYS A 499 4.35 -18.13 8.29
CA LYS A 499 5.38 -18.76 9.14
C LYS A 499 4.93 -19.97 9.95
N VAL A 500 3.63 -20.09 10.27
CA VAL A 500 3.10 -21.19 11.10
C VAL A 500 3.36 -22.57 10.47
N TYR A 501 3.52 -22.61 9.14
CA TYR A 501 3.94 -23.81 8.40
C TYR A 501 5.18 -24.46 9.01
N TYR A 502 6.22 -23.67 9.29
CA TYR A 502 7.50 -24.19 9.78
C TYR A 502 7.37 -24.80 11.18
N ASP A 503 6.58 -24.15 12.04
CA ASP A 503 6.29 -24.67 13.38
C ASP A 503 5.47 -25.97 13.29
N LEU A 504 4.48 -26.05 12.40
CA LEU A 504 3.66 -27.24 12.19
C LEU A 504 4.46 -28.43 11.66
N VAL A 505 5.32 -28.21 10.66
CA VAL A 505 6.17 -29.28 10.09
C VAL A 505 7.12 -29.82 11.15
N LYS A 506 7.76 -28.93 11.91
CA LYS A 506 8.67 -29.33 12.99
C LYS A 506 7.96 -30.19 14.04
N GLU A 507 6.83 -29.73 14.55
CA GLU A 507 6.08 -30.46 15.59
C GLU A 507 5.47 -31.77 15.06
N ARG A 508 4.90 -31.77 13.84
CA ARG A 508 4.38 -32.98 13.19
C ARG A 508 5.45 -34.07 13.07
N ASN A 509 6.63 -33.69 12.58
CA ASN A 509 7.74 -34.63 12.41
C ASN A 509 8.26 -35.15 13.76
N ALA A 510 8.30 -34.29 14.80
CA ALA A 510 8.74 -34.68 16.13
C ALA A 510 7.85 -35.75 16.79
N ILE A 511 6.57 -35.80 16.43
CA ILE A 511 5.60 -36.80 16.94
C ILE A 511 5.29 -37.92 15.95
N GLY A 512 6.00 -37.99 14.81
CA GLY A 512 5.92 -39.10 13.85
C GLY A 512 4.60 -39.19 13.07
N LEU A 513 3.97 -38.05 12.75
CA LEU A 513 2.69 -37.98 12.01
C LEU A 513 2.85 -37.47 10.56
N ASP A 514 4.04 -37.58 9.99
CA ASP A 514 4.39 -37.11 8.64
C ASP A 514 3.73 -37.91 7.50
N SER A 515 3.27 -39.13 7.78
CA SER A 515 2.45 -39.93 6.86
C SER A 515 0.94 -39.72 7.04
N ASP A 516 0.50 -39.38 8.25
CA ASP A 516 -0.92 -39.19 8.59
C ASP A 516 -1.45 -37.78 8.28
N ILE A 517 -0.60 -36.76 8.32
CA ILE A 517 -0.98 -35.35 8.20
C ILE A 517 -0.24 -34.68 7.03
N ALA A 518 -0.99 -34.26 6.01
CA ALA A 518 -0.51 -33.39 4.95
C ALA A 518 -0.61 -31.92 5.38
N ILE A 519 0.43 -31.12 5.14
CA ILE A 519 0.44 -29.66 5.42
C ILE A 519 0.69 -28.91 4.12
N SER A 520 -0.32 -28.16 3.68
CA SER A 520 -0.26 -27.31 2.49
C SER A 520 -0.39 -25.83 2.87
N ARG A 521 0.13 -24.95 2.01
CA ARG A 521 0.20 -23.50 2.25
C ARG A 521 -0.60 -22.72 1.21
N VAL A 522 -1.44 -21.82 1.69
CA VAL A 522 -2.10 -20.79 0.89
C VAL A 522 -1.22 -19.54 0.95
N GLU A 523 -0.47 -19.28 -0.12
CA GLU A 523 0.48 -18.17 -0.19
C GLU A 523 -0.19 -16.87 -0.66
N GLN A 524 -1.13 -16.98 -1.61
CA GLN A 524 -2.02 -15.90 -2.01
C GLN A 524 -3.39 -16.12 -1.37
N LEU A 525 -3.78 -15.23 -0.46
CA LEU A 525 -5.07 -15.29 0.23
C LEU A 525 -6.17 -14.65 -0.61
N THR A 526 -5.89 -13.52 -1.27
CA THR A 526 -6.81 -12.86 -2.20
C THR A 526 -6.10 -12.49 -3.51
N PRO A 527 -6.72 -12.72 -4.69
CA PRO A 527 -7.89 -13.57 -4.91
C PRO A 527 -7.68 -14.99 -4.39
N PHE A 528 -8.74 -15.60 -3.85
CA PHE A 528 -8.65 -16.94 -3.27
C PHE A 528 -8.37 -17.99 -4.37
N PRO A 529 -7.39 -18.89 -4.19
CA PRO A 529 -6.97 -19.84 -5.23
C PRO A 529 -7.88 -21.08 -5.27
N TYR A 530 -9.14 -20.89 -5.67
CA TYR A 530 -10.17 -21.95 -5.68
C TYR A 530 -9.73 -23.19 -6.48
N ASP A 531 -9.08 -23.00 -7.62
CA ASP A 531 -8.59 -24.06 -8.51
C ASP A 531 -7.57 -24.98 -7.83
N LEU A 532 -6.57 -24.38 -7.16
CA LEU A 532 -5.50 -25.12 -6.49
C LEU A 532 -5.98 -25.74 -5.18
N VAL A 533 -6.83 -25.04 -4.42
CA VAL A 533 -7.43 -25.59 -3.21
C VAL A 533 -8.35 -26.75 -3.56
N LYS A 534 -9.19 -26.64 -4.59
CA LYS A 534 -10.02 -27.75 -5.07
C LYS A 534 -9.18 -28.98 -5.40
N ALA A 535 -8.12 -28.79 -6.19
CA ALA A 535 -7.24 -29.89 -6.60
C ALA A 535 -6.58 -30.58 -5.39
N ASP A 536 -6.13 -29.83 -4.39
CA ASP A 536 -5.51 -30.42 -3.20
C ASP A 536 -6.54 -31.11 -2.29
N LEU A 537 -7.77 -30.59 -2.22
CA LEU A 537 -8.87 -31.30 -1.57
C LEU A 537 -9.13 -32.64 -2.28
N GLU A 538 -9.29 -32.65 -3.60
CA GLU A 538 -9.49 -33.88 -4.39
C GLU A 538 -8.37 -34.91 -4.18
N ARG A 539 -7.13 -34.44 -4.03
CA ARG A 539 -5.97 -35.29 -3.79
C ARG A 539 -6.07 -36.11 -2.51
N TYR A 540 -6.70 -35.59 -1.45
CA TYR A 540 -6.82 -36.25 -0.14
C TYR A 540 -8.28 -36.55 0.22
N PRO A 541 -8.98 -37.47 -0.46
CA PRO A 541 -10.44 -37.61 -0.37
C PRO A 541 -10.97 -37.99 1.02
N ASN A 542 -10.18 -38.75 1.80
CA ASN A 542 -10.56 -39.25 3.13
C ASN A 542 -10.17 -38.31 4.29
N ALA A 543 -9.38 -37.28 4.01
CA ALA A 543 -8.79 -36.44 5.04
C ALA A 543 -9.77 -35.41 5.62
N MET A 544 -9.75 -35.26 6.95
CA MET A 544 -10.33 -34.10 7.63
C MET A 544 -9.61 -32.81 7.20
N ILE A 545 -10.36 -31.73 6.99
CA ILE A 545 -9.78 -30.45 6.57
C ILE A 545 -9.70 -29.52 7.79
N GLN A 546 -8.54 -28.93 8.03
CA GLN A 546 -8.33 -27.99 9.12
C GLN A 546 -7.56 -26.76 8.63
N TRP A 547 -8.09 -25.57 8.90
CA TRP A 547 -7.33 -24.33 8.79
C TRP A 547 -6.55 -24.13 10.10
N VAL A 548 -5.24 -23.98 9.99
CA VAL A 548 -4.37 -23.70 11.12
C VAL A 548 -3.71 -22.34 10.94
N GLN A 549 -3.84 -21.51 11.96
CA GLN A 549 -3.24 -20.18 12.00
C GLN A 549 -2.72 -19.84 13.39
N GLU A 550 -1.75 -18.93 13.46
CA GLU A 550 -1.25 -18.46 14.75
C GLU A 550 -2.12 -17.32 15.30
N GLU A 551 -2.78 -16.55 14.45
CA GLU A 551 -3.63 -15.45 14.84
C GLU A 551 -4.87 -15.92 15.63
N HIS A 552 -5.39 -15.05 16.50
CA HIS A 552 -6.64 -15.27 17.21
C HIS A 552 -7.79 -15.58 16.24
N LYS A 553 -8.77 -16.37 16.66
CA LYS A 553 -9.87 -16.83 15.78
C LYS A 553 -10.67 -15.70 15.11
N ASN A 554 -10.73 -14.53 15.73
CA ASN A 554 -11.35 -13.31 15.20
C ASN A 554 -10.37 -12.42 14.39
N MET A 555 -9.20 -12.94 14.06
CA MET A 555 -8.11 -12.29 13.31
C MET A 555 -7.57 -13.27 12.26
N GLY A 556 -6.54 -12.86 11.52
CA GLY A 556 -5.92 -13.72 10.51
C GLY A 556 -6.89 -14.03 9.37
N ALA A 557 -6.69 -15.16 8.70
CA ALA A 557 -7.46 -15.48 7.50
C ALA A 557 -8.72 -16.33 7.77
N TRP A 558 -8.94 -16.85 8.98
CA TRP A 558 -10.00 -17.82 9.27
C TRP A 558 -11.39 -17.40 8.77
N SER A 559 -11.84 -16.19 9.10
CA SER A 559 -13.18 -15.70 8.72
C SER A 559 -13.33 -15.49 7.21
N TYR A 560 -12.22 -15.34 6.48
CA TYR A 560 -12.21 -15.20 5.03
C TYR A 560 -12.19 -16.58 4.33
N VAL A 561 -11.33 -17.49 4.76
CA VAL A 561 -11.14 -18.78 4.10
C VAL A 561 -12.25 -19.79 4.41
N GLN A 562 -12.82 -19.74 5.62
CA GLN A 562 -13.85 -20.69 6.05
C GLN A 562 -15.07 -20.72 5.12
N PRO A 563 -15.75 -19.59 4.83
CA PRO A 563 -16.94 -19.62 3.97
C PRO A 563 -16.59 -20.05 2.54
N ARG A 564 -15.47 -19.58 1.99
CA ARG A 564 -15.01 -19.90 0.62
C ARG A 564 -14.72 -21.38 0.43
N ILE A 565 -14.00 -22.00 1.38
CA ILE A 565 -13.69 -23.43 1.32
C ILE A 565 -14.96 -24.28 1.51
N ASN A 566 -15.81 -23.93 2.47
CA ASN A 566 -17.06 -24.66 2.69
C ASN A 566 -17.98 -24.57 1.47
N HIS A 567 -18.09 -23.39 0.86
CA HIS A 567 -18.88 -23.19 -0.34
C HIS A 567 -18.31 -23.98 -1.52
N LEU A 568 -16.99 -23.90 -1.76
CA LEU A 568 -16.29 -24.70 -2.76
C LEU A 568 -16.55 -26.21 -2.60
N ILE A 569 -16.45 -26.75 -1.38
CA ILE A 569 -16.74 -28.16 -1.12
C ILE A 569 -18.21 -28.47 -1.44
N SER A 570 -19.14 -27.61 -1.02
CA SER A 570 -20.58 -27.85 -1.21
C SER A 570 -20.99 -27.99 -2.67
N ILE A 571 -20.31 -27.28 -3.59
CA ILE A 571 -20.65 -27.29 -5.01
C ILE A 571 -19.77 -28.23 -5.84
N ALA A 572 -18.49 -28.38 -5.49
CA ALA A 572 -17.51 -29.08 -6.32
C ALA A 572 -17.15 -30.46 -5.77
N LEU A 573 -17.36 -30.72 -4.48
CA LEU A 573 -16.99 -31.95 -3.79
C LEU A 573 -18.08 -32.42 -2.80
N PRO A 574 -19.36 -32.52 -3.22
CA PRO A 574 -20.48 -32.78 -2.31
C PRO A 574 -20.39 -34.15 -1.60
N ASP A 575 -19.78 -35.14 -2.26
CA ASP A 575 -19.68 -36.52 -1.75
C ASP A 575 -18.45 -36.76 -0.85
N ARG A 576 -17.66 -35.71 -0.58
CA ARG A 576 -16.47 -35.82 0.27
C ARG A 576 -16.86 -36.19 1.70
N ARG A 577 -16.15 -37.17 2.29
CA ARG A 577 -16.37 -37.66 3.66
C ARG A 577 -16.42 -36.56 4.72
N HIS A 578 -15.55 -35.57 4.61
CA HIS A 578 -15.50 -34.41 5.50
C HIS A 578 -15.81 -33.14 4.71
N ASN A 579 -17.01 -32.61 4.90
CA ASN A 579 -17.56 -31.52 4.07
C ASN A 579 -17.47 -30.11 4.71
N LYS A 580 -16.80 -29.99 5.88
CA LYS A 580 -16.60 -28.71 6.57
C LYS A 580 -15.16 -28.58 7.02
N ILE A 581 -14.60 -27.40 6.82
CA ILE A 581 -13.30 -27.05 7.39
C ILE A 581 -13.40 -26.75 8.88
N SER A 582 -12.46 -27.28 9.66
CA SER A 582 -12.32 -27.01 11.09
C SER A 582 -11.24 -25.96 11.36
N TYR A 583 -11.27 -25.34 12.54
CA TYR A 583 -10.30 -24.34 12.98
C TYR A 583 -9.35 -24.93 14.02
N ALA A 584 -8.06 -24.63 13.92
CA ALA A 584 -7.14 -24.64 15.06
C ALA A 584 -6.27 -23.38 15.05
N GLY A 585 -6.15 -22.76 16.20
CA GLY A 585 -5.39 -21.52 16.39
C GLY A 585 -5.69 -20.92 17.75
N ARG A 586 -5.25 -19.68 17.96
CA ARG A 586 -5.52 -18.96 19.22
C ARG A 586 -7.02 -18.72 19.41
N GLN A 587 -7.47 -18.65 20.66
CA GLN A 587 -8.87 -18.31 20.96
C GLN A 587 -9.20 -16.88 20.50
N VAL A 588 -10.44 -16.42 20.66
CA VAL A 588 -10.76 -15.01 20.37
C VAL A 588 -10.06 -14.09 21.39
N SER A 589 -9.61 -12.93 20.93
CA SER A 589 -9.03 -11.89 21.81
C SER A 589 -9.36 -10.49 21.30
N ALA A 590 -9.46 -9.54 22.23
CA ALA A 590 -9.54 -8.12 21.90
C ALA A 590 -8.16 -7.57 21.48
N SER A 591 -7.10 -8.07 22.12
CA SER A 591 -5.72 -7.69 21.83
C SER A 591 -5.13 -8.59 20.75
N THR A 592 -4.26 -8.04 19.91
CA THR A 592 -3.61 -8.75 18.80
C THR A 592 -2.73 -9.90 19.27
N ALA A 593 -2.05 -9.78 20.41
CA ALA A 593 -1.22 -10.85 20.97
C ALA A 593 -1.18 -10.82 22.50
N ALA A 594 -0.79 -11.93 23.12
CA ALA A 594 -0.53 -11.97 24.55
C ALA A 594 0.58 -10.98 24.97
N GLY A 595 0.36 -10.25 26.06
CA GLY A 595 1.32 -9.26 26.58
C GLY A 595 2.54 -9.83 27.31
N HIS A 596 2.61 -11.15 27.49
CA HIS A 596 3.74 -11.81 28.16
C HIS A 596 4.00 -13.20 27.59
N LYS A 597 5.28 -13.59 27.63
CA LYS A 597 5.80 -14.78 26.94
C LYS A 597 5.17 -16.11 27.40
N ALA A 598 4.85 -16.25 28.68
CA ALA A 598 4.29 -17.49 29.21
C ALA A 598 2.92 -17.82 28.59
N MET A 599 2.03 -16.82 28.50
CA MET A 599 0.73 -16.97 27.85
C MET A 599 0.87 -17.22 26.35
N HIS A 600 1.78 -16.52 25.68
CA HIS A 600 2.10 -16.79 24.27
C HIS A 600 2.50 -18.27 24.04
N LEU A 601 3.39 -18.82 24.86
CA LEU A 601 3.83 -20.22 24.74
C LEU A 601 2.70 -21.21 25.07
N MET A 602 1.87 -20.90 26.07
CA MET A 602 0.68 -21.70 26.38
C MET A 602 -0.27 -21.76 25.19
N GLU A 603 -0.56 -20.62 24.56
CA GLU A 603 -1.39 -20.54 23.36
C GLU A 603 -0.83 -21.37 22.21
N VAL A 604 0.48 -21.26 21.94
CA VAL A 604 1.16 -22.09 20.91
C VAL A 604 0.99 -23.56 21.20
N SER A 605 1.26 -23.99 22.43
CA SER A 605 1.13 -25.39 22.82
C SER A 605 -0.31 -25.91 22.64
N LEU A 606 -1.31 -25.11 23.03
CA LEU A 606 -2.72 -25.49 22.94
C LEU A 606 -3.17 -25.69 21.49
N PHE A 607 -2.89 -24.72 20.61
CA PHE A 607 -3.36 -24.84 19.23
C PHE A 607 -2.55 -25.87 18.44
N MET A 608 -1.26 -26.06 18.73
CA MET A 608 -0.45 -27.10 18.10
C MET A 608 -0.97 -28.50 18.44
N LYS A 609 -1.31 -28.74 19.71
CA LYS A 609 -1.93 -30.00 20.13
C LYS A 609 -3.28 -30.23 19.44
N GLN A 610 -4.08 -29.19 19.27
CA GLN A 610 -5.36 -29.26 18.55
C GLN A 610 -5.14 -29.56 17.05
N ALA A 611 -4.19 -28.86 16.41
CA ALA A 611 -3.88 -29.01 14.99
C ALA A 611 -3.38 -30.42 14.64
N LEU A 612 -2.56 -31.02 15.51
CA LEU A 612 -1.92 -32.31 15.23
C LEU A 612 -2.67 -33.53 15.82
N SER A 613 -3.81 -33.35 16.48
CA SER A 613 -4.65 -34.46 16.94
C SER A 613 -5.27 -35.21 15.77
N VAL A 614 -4.98 -36.52 15.62
CA VAL A 614 -5.53 -37.39 14.57
C VAL A 614 -6.69 -38.28 15.02
N ASN A 615 -7.06 -38.18 16.31
CA ASN A 615 -8.19 -38.90 16.91
C ASN A 615 -9.48 -38.07 16.88
#